data_AF-A0A5C5YAH8-F1
#
_entry.id   AF-A0A5C5YAH8-F1
#
_cell.length_a   1.000
_cell.length_b   1.000
_cell.length_c   1.000
_cell.angle_alpha   90.00
_cell.angle_beta   90.00
_cell.angle_gamma   90.00
#
_symmetry.space_group_name_H-M   'P 1'
#
loop_
_entity.id
_entity.type
_entity.pdbx_description
1 polymer ?
#
loop_
_entity_poly.entity_id
_entity_poly.type
_entity_poly.pdbx_seq_one_letter_code
_entity_poly.pdbx_strand_id
1 'polypeptide(L)'
;MIAFSTGQIRRSAPVAALLFAAVLTTGCSSLSIPAFKPPAPDVPYQPIGEGVSLAGTATQDMYQRVRQAKRENAIVLEVVGDEQPTRVLPLPPGQQSVFVSTLLQQTGVLAKIGAVDATLYRYTSDSVSGIPMAVKMSEDGDQVRPESDYALRAGDRLQVSERKFDSLNSLMEMVGLL
;
A
#
# COMPACT_ATOMS: atom_id res chain seq x y z
N MET A 1 7.33 -80.37 5.58
CA MET A 1 6.70 -79.08 5.27
C MET A 1 7.61 -78.34 4.30
N ILE A 2 7.11 -78.18 3.06
CA ILE A 2 7.49 -77.30 1.94
C ILE A 2 8.97 -76.87 1.79
N ALA A 3 9.53 -77.28 0.64
CA ALA A 3 10.82 -76.94 0.07
C ALA A 3 10.81 -75.61 -0.74
N PHE A 4 11.93 -75.35 -1.43
CA PHE A 4 12.30 -74.29 -2.41
C PHE A 4 13.21 -73.19 -1.82
N SER A 5 14.53 -73.18 -2.05
CA SER A 5 15.36 -73.24 -3.28
C SER A 5 15.45 -71.91 -4.04
N THR A 6 16.64 -71.31 -3.95
CA THR A 6 17.49 -70.73 -5.02
C THR A 6 16.88 -69.78 -6.05
N GLY A 7 17.49 -68.59 -6.21
CA GLY A 7 17.34 -67.81 -7.44
C GLY A 7 17.92 -66.39 -7.43
N GLN A 8 19.25 -66.26 -7.49
CA GLN A 8 19.90 -65.05 -8.02
C GLN A 8 19.62 -64.94 -9.53
N ILE A 9 19.08 -63.80 -10.00
CA ILE A 9 19.12 -63.44 -11.44
C ILE A 9 19.43 -61.94 -11.60
N ARG A 10 20.67 -61.68 -12.06
CA ARG A 10 21.11 -60.47 -12.76
C ARG A 10 20.44 -60.38 -14.13
N ARG A 11 19.87 -59.23 -14.53
CA ARG A 11 19.71 -58.71 -15.92
C ARG A 11 19.47 -57.19 -15.85
N SER A 12 20.41 -56.30 -16.16
CA SER A 12 20.87 -55.82 -17.48
C SER A 12 19.84 -55.00 -18.29
N ALA A 13 20.05 -53.66 -18.28
CA ALA A 13 19.94 -52.71 -19.43
C ALA A 13 18.52 -52.35 -19.97
N PRO A 14 18.37 -51.37 -20.90
CA PRO A 14 18.87 -49.98 -20.97
C PRO A 14 17.81 -48.97 -21.51
N VAL A 15 18.21 -47.70 -21.69
CA VAL A 15 17.61 -46.68 -22.59
C VAL A 15 16.22 -46.10 -22.26
N ALA A 16 16.19 -44.83 -21.87
CA ALA A 16 15.19 -43.88 -22.36
C ALA A 16 15.74 -42.45 -22.20
N ALA A 17 16.51 -42.02 -23.19
CA ALA A 17 16.82 -40.62 -23.41
C ALA A 17 15.52 -39.88 -23.75
N LEU A 18 15.07 -38.99 -22.87
CA LEU A 18 14.01 -38.04 -23.16
C LEU A 18 14.64 -36.66 -23.32
N LEU A 19 14.81 -36.30 -24.59
CA LEU A 19 15.11 -34.97 -25.12
C LEU A 19 14.11 -33.95 -24.57
N PHE A 20 14.53 -33.13 -23.60
CA PHE A 20 13.81 -31.93 -23.19
C PHE A 20 14.22 -30.78 -24.12
N ALA A 21 13.51 -30.63 -25.24
CA ALA A 21 13.53 -29.42 -26.06
C ALA A 21 12.58 -28.39 -25.42
N ALA A 22 13.09 -27.60 -24.49
CA ALA A 22 12.36 -26.46 -23.94
C ALA A 22 12.68 -25.21 -24.77
N VAL A 23 11.71 -24.85 -25.60
CA VAL A 23 11.63 -23.61 -26.37
C VAL A 23 11.74 -22.41 -25.42
N LEU A 24 12.87 -21.70 -25.48
CA LEU A 24 13.02 -20.37 -24.87
C LEU A 24 12.34 -19.35 -25.80
N THR A 25 11.03 -19.14 -25.64
CA THR A 25 10.37 -17.95 -26.16
C THR A 25 10.75 -16.76 -25.27
N THR A 26 11.86 -16.10 -25.59
CA THR A 26 12.21 -14.78 -25.03
C THR A 26 11.29 -13.74 -25.67
N GLY A 27 10.07 -13.61 -25.15
CA GLY A 27 9.14 -12.55 -25.51
C GLY A 27 9.52 -11.24 -24.83
N CYS A 28 10.45 -10.49 -25.41
CA CYS A 28 10.63 -9.07 -25.07
C CYS A 28 9.50 -8.28 -25.70
N SER A 29 8.37 -8.12 -25.01
CA SER A 29 7.41 -7.07 -25.37
C SER A 29 8.01 -5.72 -24.97
N SER A 30 8.79 -5.13 -25.89
CA SER A 30 9.20 -3.74 -25.83
C SER A 30 7.93 -2.89 -26.02
N LEU A 31 7.30 -2.50 -24.91
CA LEU A 31 6.18 -1.59 -24.89
C LEU A 31 6.68 -0.20 -25.32
N SER A 32 6.50 0.14 -26.59
CA SER A 32 6.77 1.49 -27.11
C SER A 32 5.70 2.42 -26.55
N ILE A 33 5.98 3.07 -25.43
CA ILE A 33 5.12 4.13 -24.88
C ILE A 33 5.30 5.34 -25.83
N PRO A 34 4.23 5.86 -26.47
CA PRO A 34 4.35 7.07 -27.26
C PRO A 34 4.86 8.20 -26.36
N ALA A 35 5.92 8.87 -26.82
CA ALA A 35 6.51 10.01 -26.12
C ALA A 35 5.42 11.03 -25.77
N PHE A 36 5.29 11.33 -24.47
CA PHE A 36 4.46 12.44 -24.02
C PHE A 36 4.96 13.70 -24.72
N LYS A 37 4.14 14.28 -25.59
CA LYS A 37 4.35 15.61 -26.14
C LYS A 37 4.17 16.58 -24.96
N PRO A 38 5.22 17.23 -24.44
CA PRO A 38 5.01 18.27 -23.44
C PRO A 38 4.14 19.36 -24.08
N PRO A 39 3.17 19.92 -23.34
CA PRO A 39 2.44 21.09 -23.82
C PRO A 39 3.44 22.21 -24.14
N ALA A 40 3.11 23.01 -25.16
CA ALA A 40 3.95 24.10 -25.63
C ALA A 40 4.31 25.07 -24.47
N PRO A 41 5.47 25.76 -24.51
CA PRO A 41 6.02 26.49 -23.36
C PRO A 41 5.21 27.70 -22.86
N ASP A 42 4.08 28.03 -23.48
CA ASP A 42 3.47 29.35 -23.35
C ASP A 42 2.08 29.37 -22.70
N VAL A 43 1.71 28.32 -21.94
CA VAL A 43 0.49 28.34 -21.12
C VAL A 43 0.87 28.44 -19.65
N PRO A 44 0.74 29.63 -19.02
CA PRO A 44 0.97 29.77 -17.58
C PRO A 44 0.01 28.84 -16.84
N TYR A 45 0.58 27.87 -16.12
CA TYR A 45 -0.17 27.03 -15.20
C TYR A 45 -0.70 27.93 -14.07
N GLN A 46 -1.98 28.29 -14.13
CA GLN A 46 -2.66 29.01 -13.05
C GLN A 46 -3.22 27.99 -12.05
N PRO A 47 -2.63 27.85 -10.84
CA PRO A 47 -3.29 27.12 -9.77
C PRO A 47 -4.53 27.90 -9.34
N ILE A 48 -5.70 27.29 -9.50
CA ILE A 48 -6.94 27.77 -8.92
C ILE A 48 -6.87 27.46 -7.42
N GLY A 49 -6.79 28.50 -6.59
CA GLY A 49 -6.90 28.42 -5.13
C GLY A 49 -5.64 28.88 -4.41
N GLU A 50 -5.67 30.14 -3.94
CA GLU A 50 -4.69 30.71 -3.02
C GLU A 50 -4.58 29.86 -1.74
N GLY A 51 -3.35 29.52 -1.34
CA GLY A 51 -3.05 29.25 0.07
C GLY A 51 -2.24 28.02 0.45
N VAL A 52 -1.68 27.21 -0.48
CA VAL A 52 -0.80 26.10 -0.07
C VAL A 52 0.53 26.14 -0.82
N SER A 53 1.47 26.86 -0.22
CA SER A 53 2.89 26.89 -0.58
C SER A 53 3.54 25.50 -0.33
N LEU A 54 4.42 25.08 -1.24
CA LEU A 54 5.30 23.89 -1.19
C LEU A 54 4.69 22.48 -1.41
N ALA A 55 3.43 22.36 -1.87
CA ALA A 55 2.81 21.04 -2.14
C ALA A 55 2.98 20.52 -3.59
N GLY A 56 3.54 21.28 -4.53
CA GLY A 56 3.55 20.92 -5.96
C GLY A 56 4.35 19.65 -6.30
N THR A 57 5.56 19.51 -5.75
CA THR A 57 6.39 18.30 -5.92
C THR A 57 5.90 17.15 -5.06
N ALA A 58 5.53 17.41 -3.81
CA ALA A 58 4.97 16.40 -2.91
C ALA A 58 3.68 15.76 -3.45
N THR A 59 2.82 16.54 -4.12
CA THR A 59 1.58 16.04 -4.73
C THR A 59 1.85 15.24 -6.00
N GLN A 60 2.81 15.66 -6.82
CA GLN A 60 3.19 14.93 -8.03
C GLN A 60 3.86 13.59 -7.70
N ASP A 61 4.79 13.58 -6.74
CA ASP A 61 5.45 12.36 -6.26
C ASP A 61 4.44 11.39 -5.65
N MET A 62 3.49 11.89 -4.85
CA MET A 62 2.42 11.07 -4.29
C MET A 62 1.53 10.46 -5.37
N TYR A 63 1.15 11.24 -6.38
CA TYR A 63 0.39 10.73 -7.53
C TYR A 63 1.13 9.60 -8.25
N GLN A 64 2.43 9.76 -8.49
CA GLN A 64 3.25 8.73 -9.13
C GLN A 64 3.31 7.44 -8.29
N ARG A 65 3.50 7.57 -6.96
CA ARG A 65 3.52 6.44 -6.03
C ARG A 65 2.21 5.69 -5.99
N VAL A 66 1.08 6.40 -5.95
CA VAL A 66 -0.25 5.79 -5.99
C VAL A 66 -0.46 5.01 -7.30
N ARG A 67 -0.04 5.58 -8.44
CA ARG A 67 -0.12 4.90 -9.74
C ARG A 67 0.80 3.69 -9.83
N GLN A 68 1.95 3.72 -9.18
CA GLN A 68 2.83 2.56 -9.06
C GLN A 68 2.21 1.48 -8.17
N ALA A 69 1.76 1.86 -6.97
CA ALA A 69 1.12 0.96 -6.03
C ALA A 69 -0.10 0.26 -6.64
N LYS A 70 -0.91 0.97 -7.43
CA LYS A 70 -2.03 0.35 -8.18
C LYS A 70 -1.58 -0.71 -9.17
N ARG A 71 -0.44 -0.52 -9.84
CA ARG A 71 0.12 -1.49 -10.80
C ARG A 71 0.74 -2.70 -10.11
N GLU A 72 1.31 -2.49 -8.92
CA GLU A 72 2.01 -3.50 -8.13
C GLU A 72 1.08 -4.21 -7.11
N ASN A 73 -0.23 -3.95 -7.17
CA ASN A 73 -1.21 -4.44 -6.19
C ASN A 73 -0.82 -4.10 -4.74
N ALA A 74 -0.49 -2.84 -4.50
CA ALA A 74 0.00 -2.31 -3.23
C ALA A 74 -0.81 -1.08 -2.79
N ILE A 75 -0.63 -0.67 -1.54
CA ILE A 75 -1.16 0.58 -0.97
C ILE A 75 -0.01 1.50 -0.55
N VAL A 76 -0.31 2.78 -0.43
CA VAL A 76 0.64 3.77 0.09
C VAL A 76 0.29 4.05 1.55
N LEU A 77 1.16 3.69 2.48
CA LEU A 77 1.05 4.10 3.88
C LEU A 77 1.89 5.36 4.06
N GLU A 78 1.25 6.42 4.55
CA GLU A 78 1.91 7.65 4.91
C GLU A 78 1.81 7.88 6.42
N VAL A 79 2.94 8.00 7.08
CA VAL A 79 3.03 8.27 8.53
C VAL A 79 3.60 9.67 8.70
N VAL A 80 2.75 10.61 9.08
CA VAL A 80 3.12 12.01 9.27
C VAL A 80 4.04 12.12 10.48
N GLY A 81 5.20 12.76 10.29
CA GLY A 81 6.20 12.96 11.35
C GLY A 81 7.19 11.80 11.54
N ASP A 82 7.08 10.72 10.76
CA ASP A 82 8.04 9.61 10.79
C ASP A 82 9.27 9.86 9.89
N GLU A 83 10.40 9.21 10.19
CA GLU A 83 11.65 9.34 9.43
C GLU A 83 11.51 8.85 7.98
N GLN A 84 10.67 7.83 7.79
CA GLN A 84 10.28 7.31 6.48
C GLN A 84 8.77 7.51 6.30
N PRO A 85 8.34 8.73 5.94
CA PRO A 85 6.96 9.14 6.04
C PRO A 85 6.07 8.50 4.97
N THR A 86 6.62 7.87 3.93
CA THR A 86 5.83 7.20 2.89
C THR A 86 6.41 5.83 2.58
N ARG A 87 5.57 4.81 2.63
CA ARG A 87 5.92 3.40 2.41
C ARG A 87 4.91 2.79 1.45
N VAL A 88 5.38 1.97 0.52
CA VAL A 88 4.50 1.19 -0.36
C VAL A 88 4.42 -0.23 0.18
N LEU A 89 3.21 -0.68 0.49
CA LEU A 89 2.95 -1.96 1.13
C LEU A 89 2.18 -2.88 0.17
N PRO A 90 2.74 -4.04 -0.23
CA PRO A 90 2.05 -4.96 -1.11
C PRO A 90 0.83 -5.54 -0.41
N LEU A 91 -0.28 -5.67 -1.15
CA LEU A 91 -1.44 -6.42 -0.67
C LEU A 91 -1.16 -7.92 -0.80
N PRO A 92 -1.67 -8.75 0.13
CA PRO A 92 -1.47 -10.18 0.10
C PRO A 92 -2.01 -10.81 -1.21
N PRO A 93 -1.25 -11.73 -1.83
CA PRO A 93 -1.67 -12.36 -3.08
C PRO A 93 -2.92 -13.23 -2.84
N GLY A 94 -3.91 -13.09 -3.72
CA GLY A 94 -5.15 -13.88 -3.66
C GLY A 94 -6.22 -13.39 -2.69
N GLN A 95 -5.91 -12.45 -1.78
CA GLN A 95 -6.91 -11.70 -1.03
C GLN A 95 -7.19 -10.38 -1.75
N GLN A 96 -8.45 -10.08 -2.04
CA GLN A 96 -8.84 -8.86 -2.75
C GLN A 96 -8.64 -7.58 -1.93
N SER A 97 -8.54 -7.68 -0.60
CA SER A 97 -8.43 -6.52 0.29
C SER A 97 -7.97 -6.89 1.69
N VAL A 98 -7.22 -5.99 2.32
CA VAL A 98 -6.88 -6.01 3.76
C VAL A 98 -7.63 -4.88 4.45
N PHE A 99 -8.11 -5.09 5.67
CA PHE A 99 -8.77 -4.03 6.44
C PHE A 99 -7.77 -3.01 7.01
N VAL A 100 -8.21 -1.76 7.21
CA VAL A 100 -7.36 -0.72 7.79
C VAL A 100 -6.84 -1.13 9.17
N SER A 101 -7.72 -1.68 10.02
CA SER A 101 -7.37 -2.20 11.35
C SER A 101 -6.21 -3.19 11.29
N THR A 102 -6.32 -4.17 10.38
CA THR A 102 -5.34 -5.23 10.19
C THR A 102 -4.01 -4.65 9.70
N LEU A 103 -4.03 -3.70 8.77
CA LEU A 103 -2.82 -3.07 8.25
C LEU A 103 -2.08 -2.26 9.33
N LEU A 104 -2.81 -1.44 10.10
CA LEU A 104 -2.22 -0.64 11.17
C LEU A 104 -1.60 -1.50 12.28
N GLN A 105 -2.22 -2.64 12.58
CA GLN A 105 -1.68 -3.62 13.53
C GLN A 105 -0.43 -4.31 12.98
N GLN A 106 -0.48 -4.80 11.74
CA GLN A 106 0.64 -5.54 11.11
C GLN A 106 1.87 -4.67 10.87
N THR A 107 1.67 -3.40 10.55
CA THR A 107 2.78 -2.45 10.36
C THR A 107 3.40 -1.96 11.67
N GLY A 108 2.78 -2.26 12.82
CA GLY A 108 3.24 -1.81 14.12
C GLY A 108 3.11 -0.30 14.34
N VAL A 109 2.39 0.41 13.47
CA VAL A 109 2.21 1.87 13.57
C VAL A 109 1.55 2.25 14.89
N LEU A 110 0.50 1.52 15.28
CA LEU A 110 -0.19 1.73 16.56
C LEU A 110 0.72 1.48 17.75
N ALA A 111 1.59 0.46 17.69
CA ALA A 111 2.52 0.17 18.77
C ALA A 111 3.64 1.22 18.88
N LYS A 112 4.03 1.85 17.76
CA LYS A 112 5.09 2.87 17.72
C LYS A 112 4.58 4.25 18.16
N ILE A 113 3.40 4.65 17.70
CA ILE A 113 2.86 6.01 17.91
C ILE A 113 1.91 6.07 19.11
N GLY A 114 1.21 4.97 19.41
CA GLY A 114 0.13 4.96 20.38
C GLY A 114 -1.17 5.43 19.75
N ALA A 115 -1.68 6.58 20.20
CA ALA A 115 -2.93 7.14 19.72
C ALA A 115 -2.73 7.84 18.37
N VAL A 116 -3.56 7.49 17.38
CA VAL A 116 -3.45 8.05 16.02
C VAL A 116 -4.77 8.60 15.52
N ASP A 117 -4.67 9.48 14.53
CA ASP A 117 -5.76 9.80 13.61
C ASP A 117 -5.40 9.25 12.22
N ALA A 118 -6.40 8.77 11.49
CA ALA A 118 -6.20 8.13 10.19
C ALA A 118 -7.22 8.61 9.16
N THR A 119 -6.75 8.82 7.93
CA THR A 119 -7.58 9.17 6.77
C THR A 119 -7.20 8.29 5.59
N LEU A 120 -8.19 7.62 4.99
CA LEU A 120 -8.04 6.85 3.78
C LEU A 120 -8.37 7.72 2.57
N TYR A 121 -7.43 7.83 1.63
CA TYR A 121 -7.63 8.50 0.35
C TYR A 121 -7.83 7.45 -0.75
N ARG A 122 -9.00 7.47 -1.38
CA ARG A 122 -9.35 6.56 -2.47
C ARG A 122 -9.34 7.27 -3.81
N TYR A 123 -8.48 6.81 -4.72
CA TYR A 123 -8.33 7.42 -6.03
C TYR A 123 -9.28 6.79 -7.06
N THR A 124 -10.05 7.63 -7.73
CA THR A 124 -10.93 7.27 -8.85
C THR A 124 -10.44 7.92 -10.13
N SER A 125 -11.04 7.61 -11.28
CA SER A 125 -10.73 8.32 -12.54
C SER A 125 -10.96 9.82 -12.44
N ASP A 126 -11.89 10.22 -11.57
CA ASP A 126 -12.43 11.57 -11.50
C ASP A 126 -11.79 12.40 -10.37
N SER A 127 -10.91 11.78 -9.55
CA SER A 127 -10.26 12.43 -8.42
C SER A 127 -8.75 12.19 -8.43
N VAL A 128 -7.99 13.23 -8.78
CA VAL A 128 -6.52 13.22 -8.82
C VAL A 128 -5.90 13.27 -7.42
N SER A 129 -6.56 13.95 -6.47
CA SER A 129 -6.11 14.06 -5.07
C SER A 129 -6.58 12.90 -4.19
N GLY A 130 -7.52 12.09 -4.67
CA GLY A 130 -8.16 11.03 -3.91
C GLY A 130 -9.30 11.58 -3.06
N ILE A 131 -10.35 10.77 -2.90
CA ILE A 131 -11.51 11.10 -2.06
C ILE A 131 -11.13 10.75 -0.61
N PRO A 132 -11.14 11.72 0.33
CA PRO A 132 -10.85 11.44 1.72
C PRO A 132 -12.02 10.71 2.39
N MET A 133 -11.70 9.65 3.12
CA MET A 133 -12.61 8.83 3.90
C MET A 133 -12.07 8.76 5.33
N ALA A 134 -12.80 9.34 6.28
CA ALA A 134 -12.39 9.38 7.68
C ALA A 134 -12.37 7.97 8.28
N VAL A 135 -11.24 7.55 8.82
CA VAL A 135 -11.12 6.32 9.61
C VAL A 135 -11.30 6.72 11.07
N LYS A 136 -12.46 6.38 11.65
CA LYS A 136 -12.75 6.70 13.03
C LYS A 136 -12.00 5.74 13.93
N MET A 137 -11.19 6.27 14.83
CA MET A 137 -10.52 5.49 15.86
C MET A 137 -11.37 5.48 17.15
N SER A 138 -11.04 4.59 18.08
CA SER A 138 -11.51 4.60 19.47
C SER A 138 -11.20 5.96 20.14
N GLU A 139 -11.81 6.21 21.30
CA GLU A 139 -11.50 7.40 22.10
C GLU A 139 -10.00 7.45 22.46
N ASP A 140 -9.44 6.30 22.83
CA ASP A 140 -8.01 6.12 23.12
C ASP A 140 -7.11 6.21 21.87
N GLY A 141 -7.68 6.12 20.66
CA GLY A 141 -6.96 6.28 19.40
C GLY A 141 -6.11 5.08 18.98
N ASP A 142 -6.25 3.97 19.67
CA ASP A 142 -5.45 2.74 19.51
C ASP A 142 -6.14 1.66 18.66
N GLN A 143 -7.44 1.83 18.36
CA GLN A 143 -8.24 0.85 17.63
C GLN A 143 -9.09 1.53 16.57
N VAL A 144 -9.23 0.90 15.40
CA VAL A 144 -10.14 1.36 14.35
C VAL A 144 -11.56 0.93 14.69
N ARG A 145 -12.52 1.83 14.58
CA ARG A 145 -13.94 1.52 14.80
C ARG A 145 -14.53 0.73 13.62
N PRO A 146 -15.32 -0.33 13.87
CA PRO A 146 -15.80 -1.24 12.81
C PRO A 146 -16.54 -0.54 11.66
N GLU A 147 -17.32 0.50 11.94
CA GLU A 147 -18.09 1.24 10.93
C GLU A 147 -17.23 2.03 9.92
N SER A 148 -15.95 2.21 10.24
CA SER A 148 -14.97 2.90 9.38
C SER A 148 -13.75 2.03 9.11
N ASP A 149 -13.84 0.73 9.37
CA ASP A 149 -12.78 -0.22 9.04
C ASP A 149 -12.91 -0.62 7.56
N TYR A 150 -12.36 0.22 6.70
CA TYR A 150 -12.48 0.04 5.27
C TYR A 150 -11.60 -1.10 4.76
N ALA A 151 -12.13 -1.85 3.80
CA ALA A 151 -11.33 -2.75 2.98
C ALA A 151 -10.44 -1.93 2.02
N LEU A 152 -9.13 -2.08 2.17
CA LEU A 152 -8.11 -1.43 1.35
C LEU A 152 -8.05 -2.04 -0.04
N ARG A 153 -7.81 -1.19 -1.04
CA ARG A 153 -7.70 -1.55 -2.45
C ARG A 153 -6.36 -1.11 -3.00
N ALA A 154 -5.91 -1.78 -4.07
CA ALA A 154 -4.69 -1.37 -4.77
C ALA A 154 -4.75 0.10 -5.21
N GLY A 155 -3.74 0.87 -4.82
CA GLY A 155 -3.66 2.31 -5.07
C GLY A 155 -4.38 3.19 -4.05
N ASP A 156 -4.96 2.63 -2.98
CA ASP A 156 -5.40 3.45 -1.85
C ASP A 156 -4.17 4.05 -1.11
N ARG A 157 -4.35 5.25 -0.54
CA ARG A 157 -3.37 5.89 0.35
C ARG A 157 -3.95 6.00 1.74
N LEU A 158 -3.29 5.43 2.74
CA LEU A 158 -3.66 5.59 4.14
C LEU A 158 -2.70 6.59 4.80
N GLN A 159 -3.21 7.75 5.20
CA GLN A 159 -2.44 8.71 5.97
C GLN A 159 -2.73 8.51 7.46
N VAL A 160 -1.69 8.48 8.26
CA VAL A 160 -1.73 8.31 9.71
C VAL A 160 -0.90 9.40 10.36
N SER A 161 -1.41 10.02 11.42
CA SER A 161 -0.71 11.01 12.23
C SER A 161 -0.90 10.71 13.71
N GLU A 162 0.05 11.12 14.54
CA GLU A 162 -0.12 11.11 16.00
C GLU A 162 -1.33 11.97 16.40
N ARG A 163 -2.18 11.43 17.26
CA ARG A 163 -3.30 12.17 17.84
C ARG A 163 -2.77 13.10 18.92
N LYS A 164 -3.01 14.40 18.74
CA LYS A 164 -2.74 15.38 19.79
C LYS A 164 -3.93 15.40 20.76
N PHE A 165 -3.73 14.92 21.98
CA PHE A 165 -4.68 15.17 23.04
C PHE A 165 -4.53 16.62 23.49
N ASP A 166 -5.61 17.39 23.46
CA ASP A 166 -5.67 18.77 23.98
C ASP A 166 -5.70 18.76 25.53
N SER A 167 -4.75 18.07 26.16
CA SER A 167 -4.77 17.80 27.60
C SER A 167 -4.42 19.00 28.48
N LEU A 168 -4.06 20.15 27.91
CA LEU A 168 -3.65 21.35 28.67
C LEU A 168 -4.60 22.53 28.57
N ASN A 169 -5.47 22.60 27.55
CA ASN A 169 -6.44 23.69 27.42
C ASN A 169 -7.62 23.52 28.39
N SER A 170 -8.05 22.29 28.66
CA SER A 170 -9.18 22.03 29.59
C SER A 170 -8.83 22.25 31.06
N LEU A 171 -7.55 22.23 31.46
CA LEU A 171 -7.16 22.53 32.85
C LEU A 171 -7.12 24.03 33.13
N MET A 172 -6.78 24.86 32.14
CA MET A 172 -6.84 26.32 32.30
C MET A 172 -8.28 26.86 32.32
N GLU A 173 -9.19 26.22 31.56
CA GLU A 173 -10.61 26.59 31.55
C GLU A 173 -11.34 26.21 32.86
N MET A 174 -10.91 25.11 33.51
CA MET A 174 -11.52 24.63 34.77
C MET A 174 -11.04 25.39 36.02
N VAL A 175 -9.90 26.10 35.95
CA VAL A 175 -9.33 26.87 37.07
C VAL A 175 -9.77 28.35 37.06
N GLY A 176 -10.60 28.77 36.09
CA GLY A 176 -11.30 30.05 36.13
C GLY A 176 -10.39 31.29 36.17
N LEU A 177 -9.23 31.23 35.51
CA LEU A 177 -8.36 32.39 35.30
C LEU A 177 -8.71 33.09 33.97
N LEU A 178 -9.89 33.69 33.91
CA LEU A 178 -10.25 34.77 32.98
C LEU A 178 -11.22 35.74 33.68
#